data_AF-A0A971GEU4-F1
#
_entry.id   AF-A0A971GEU4-F1
#
_cell.length_a   1.000
_cell.length_b   1.000
_cell.length_c   1.000
_cell.angle_alpha   90.00
_cell.angle_beta   90.00
_cell.angle_gamma   90.00
#
_symmetry.space_group_name_H-M   'P 1'
#
loop_
_entity.id
_entity.type
_entity.pdbx_description
1 polymer ?
#
loop_
_entity_poly.entity_id
_entity_poly.type
_entity_poly.pdbx_seq_one_letter_code
_entity_poly.pdbx_strand_id
1 'polypeptide(L)'
;LNIFGLNMIQDNAFCVQVAAVSAVEGVQRTYEWDLNRYAQLTTGDYTSYVYFGNDIFTLRPPESGIGMVDSLKIMPGNSPGYTITKDENDQYIITFLSDFYDEITLDLLINGSAERKLTIHRVGVHIVEAEKGPDSNYGQVGHGTQQGTDITFNGENNYQLFATYYIPDFGDTAPYGLYVTYTWANGTTTTQIITEPVKDGNINTGQDFDGVFRDDGNNNFVSCCDYRLYSAPNKNAAPVKVNVIVLRDNPLDADTFGGVHFGSGSGVEWIRDD
;
A
#
# COMPACT_ATOMS: atom_id res chain seq x y z
N LEU A 1 30.41 -2.03 -1.89
CA LEU A 1 29.35 -2.08 -0.85
C LEU A 1 28.75 -0.69 -0.68
N ASN A 2 27.47 -0.50 -0.97
CA ASN A 2 26.77 0.77 -0.76
C ASN A 2 25.61 0.59 0.24
N ILE A 3 25.41 1.58 1.11
CA ILE A 3 24.37 1.56 2.16
C ILE A 3 23.25 2.50 1.74
N PHE A 4 22.05 1.96 1.51
CA PHE A 4 20.86 2.76 1.19
C PHE A 4 19.69 2.34 2.08
N GLY A 5 19.14 3.31 2.81
CA GLY A 5 17.80 3.27 3.41
C GLY A 5 17.59 2.30 4.57
N LEU A 6 18.09 1.07 4.49
CA LEU A 6 18.10 -0.04 5.47
C LEU A 6 18.70 -1.34 4.85
N ASN A 7 18.99 -1.36 3.54
CA ASN A 7 19.52 -2.52 2.81
C ASN A 7 20.97 -2.32 2.36
N MET A 8 21.84 -3.28 2.69
CA MET A 8 23.20 -3.37 2.14
C MET A 8 23.16 -3.99 0.74
N ILE A 9 23.56 -3.25 -0.28
CA ILE A 9 23.66 -3.78 -1.64
C ILE A 9 25.08 -4.31 -1.85
N GLN A 10 25.18 -5.61 -2.08
CA GLN A 10 26.43 -6.28 -2.44
C GLN A 10 26.84 -5.94 -3.87
N ASP A 11 28.14 -5.94 -4.17
CA ASP A 11 28.65 -5.54 -5.49
C ASP A 11 28.18 -6.50 -6.61
N ASN A 12 27.91 -7.76 -6.27
CA ASN A 12 27.34 -8.77 -7.17
C ASN A 12 25.81 -8.84 -7.11
N ALA A 13 25.13 -7.83 -6.58
CA ALA A 13 23.67 -7.85 -6.47
C ALA A 13 22.99 -7.53 -7.81
N PHE A 14 21.93 -8.27 -8.15
CA PHE A 14 20.95 -7.86 -9.15
C PHE A 14 20.01 -6.82 -8.56
N CYS A 15 20.51 -5.59 -8.44
CA CYS A 15 19.77 -4.47 -7.93
C CYS A 15 19.29 -3.58 -9.08
N VAL A 16 18.01 -3.16 -9.04
CA VAL A 16 17.45 -2.23 -10.01
C VAL A 16 16.89 -1.02 -9.28
N GLN A 17 17.13 0.18 -9.80
CA GLN A 17 16.60 1.40 -9.20
C GLN A 17 15.13 1.57 -9.58
N VAL A 18 14.31 1.87 -8.58
CA VAL A 18 12.86 2.07 -8.73
C VAL A 18 12.46 3.46 -8.21
N ALA A 19 11.56 4.11 -8.92
CA ALA A 19 10.93 5.35 -8.47
C ALA A 19 9.45 5.38 -8.90
N ALA A 20 8.64 6.23 -8.26
CA ALA A 20 7.22 6.33 -8.48
C ALA A 20 6.77 7.76 -8.21
N VAL A 21 5.86 8.26 -9.05
CA VAL A 21 5.32 9.64 -9.02
C VAL A 21 3.86 9.64 -9.45
N SER A 22 3.11 10.65 -8.99
CA SER A 22 1.88 11.11 -9.65
C SER A 22 2.26 11.95 -10.88
N ALA A 23 1.63 11.68 -12.02
CA ALA A 23 1.81 12.39 -13.28
C ALA A 23 1.41 13.87 -13.18
N VAL A 24 0.53 14.20 -12.25
CA VAL A 24 -0.04 15.55 -12.07
C VAL A 24 0.69 16.30 -10.96
N GLU A 25 0.92 15.66 -9.82
CA GLU A 25 1.27 16.36 -8.57
C GLU A 25 2.69 16.01 -8.04
N GLY A 26 3.42 15.11 -8.70
CA GLY A 26 4.79 14.75 -8.34
C GLY A 26 4.91 13.57 -7.37
N VAL A 27 6.03 13.46 -6.64
CA VAL A 27 6.31 12.28 -5.78
C VAL A 27 5.45 12.34 -4.52
N GLN A 28 4.46 11.45 -4.41
CA GLN A 28 3.72 11.25 -3.17
C GLN A 28 4.38 10.15 -2.34
N ARG A 29 4.84 10.51 -1.14
CA ARG A 29 5.72 9.68 -0.31
C ARG A 29 4.97 9.01 0.83
N THR A 30 5.42 7.79 1.14
CA THR A 30 5.26 7.15 2.45
C THR A 30 6.67 6.99 3.03
N TYR A 31 6.79 6.90 4.36
CA TYR A 31 8.09 6.62 4.98
C TYR A 31 8.65 5.26 4.50
N GLU A 32 7.81 4.28 4.17
CA GLU A 32 8.23 2.95 3.67
C GLU A 32 8.86 3.07 2.28
N TRP A 33 8.26 3.90 1.42
CA TRP A 33 8.76 4.16 0.09
C TRP A 33 10.10 4.92 0.08
N ASP A 34 10.30 5.83 1.04
CA ASP A 34 11.57 6.55 1.15
C ASP A 34 12.74 5.63 1.55
N LEU A 35 12.47 4.45 2.10
CA LEU A 35 13.49 3.48 2.50
C LEU A 35 13.81 2.43 1.41
N ASN A 36 12.92 2.22 0.43
CA ASN A 36 13.00 1.13 -0.55
C ASN A 36 13.03 1.62 -2.03
N ARG A 37 14.10 2.34 -2.41
CA ARG A 37 14.31 2.84 -3.79
C ARG A 37 15.06 1.87 -4.73
N TYR A 38 15.33 0.66 -4.25
CA TYR A 38 16.12 -0.34 -4.93
C TYR A 38 15.49 -1.73 -4.78
N ALA A 39 15.09 -2.34 -5.90
CA ALA A 39 14.58 -3.70 -5.94
C ALA A 39 15.73 -4.71 -5.99
N GLN A 40 15.82 -5.58 -4.98
CA GLN A 40 16.89 -6.58 -4.86
C GLN A 40 16.44 -7.93 -5.42
N LEU A 41 16.84 -8.23 -6.65
CA LEU A 41 16.42 -9.41 -7.43
C LEU A 41 17.47 -10.53 -7.44
N THR A 42 18.51 -10.45 -6.59
CA THR A 42 19.59 -11.44 -6.56
C THR A 42 19.06 -12.84 -6.24
N THR A 43 18.24 -12.94 -5.19
CA THR A 43 17.74 -14.21 -4.63
C THR A 43 16.49 -14.73 -5.32
N GLY A 44 15.92 -13.98 -6.28
CA GLY A 44 14.71 -14.35 -6.98
C GLY A 44 13.83 -13.13 -7.27
N ASP A 45 12.54 -13.38 -7.32
CA ASP A 45 11.52 -12.37 -7.58
C ASP A 45 11.43 -11.37 -6.42
N TYR A 46 10.96 -10.16 -6.71
CA TYR A 46 10.86 -9.06 -5.74
C TYR A 46 9.51 -8.37 -5.86
N THR A 47 8.95 -7.93 -4.73
CA THR A 47 7.75 -7.11 -4.67
C THR A 47 8.10 -5.70 -4.22
N SER A 48 7.87 -4.71 -5.08
CA SER A 48 8.01 -3.29 -4.76
C SER A 48 6.66 -2.73 -4.37
N TYR A 49 6.54 -2.29 -3.12
CA TYR A 49 5.36 -1.59 -2.63
C TYR A 49 5.42 -0.13 -3.04
N VAL A 50 4.36 0.34 -3.69
CA VAL A 50 4.23 1.71 -4.20
C VAL A 50 2.89 2.25 -3.74
N TYR A 51 2.84 3.52 -3.38
CA TYR A 51 1.58 4.11 -2.99
C TYR A 51 0.65 4.33 -4.20
N PHE A 52 -0.64 4.03 -4.05
CA PHE A 52 -1.65 4.05 -5.12
C PHE A 52 -1.76 5.37 -5.87
N GLY A 53 -1.58 6.50 -5.18
CA GLY A 53 -1.57 7.85 -5.77
C GLY A 53 -0.37 8.14 -6.67
N ASN A 54 0.60 7.24 -6.78
CA ASN A 54 1.62 7.30 -7.82
C ASN A 54 1.15 6.45 -9.02
N ASP A 55 0.76 7.11 -10.10
CA ASP A 55 0.27 6.52 -11.36
C ASP A 55 1.39 6.21 -12.38
N ILE A 56 2.63 6.64 -12.08
CA ILE A 56 3.82 6.32 -12.85
C ILE A 56 4.83 5.60 -11.97
N PHE A 57 5.30 4.45 -12.45
CA PHE A 57 6.45 3.74 -11.90
C PHE A 57 7.59 3.75 -12.90
N THR A 58 8.82 3.95 -12.42
CA THR A 58 10.02 3.95 -13.26
C THR A 58 11.02 2.94 -12.77
N LEU A 59 11.71 2.33 -13.72
CA LEU A 59 12.65 1.24 -13.50
C LEU A 59 13.88 1.45 -14.39
N ARG A 60 15.08 1.45 -13.81
CA ARG A 60 16.33 1.60 -14.57
C ARG A 60 17.49 0.85 -13.92
N PRO A 61 18.54 0.48 -14.69
CA PRO A 61 19.80 0.07 -14.10
C PRO A 61 20.26 1.08 -13.03
N PRO A 62 20.87 0.60 -11.93
CA PRO A 62 21.32 1.47 -10.87
C PRO A 62 22.51 2.33 -11.32
N GLU A 63 22.86 3.34 -10.54
CA GLU A 63 24.06 4.15 -10.80
C GLU A 63 25.33 3.29 -10.76
N SER A 64 26.36 3.71 -11.50
CA SER A 64 27.63 2.99 -11.58
C SER A 64 28.21 2.73 -10.19
N GLY A 65 28.62 1.47 -9.95
CA GLY A 65 29.17 1.03 -8.68
C GLY A 65 28.14 0.51 -7.67
N ILE A 66 26.85 0.45 -8.03
CA ILE A 66 25.79 -0.15 -7.19
C ILE A 66 25.32 -1.48 -7.81
N GLY A 67 25.68 -2.60 -7.18
CA GLY A 67 25.34 -3.93 -7.71
C GLY A 67 26.03 -4.21 -9.05
N MET A 68 25.53 -5.24 -9.76
CA MET A 68 26.13 -5.73 -11.01
C MET A 68 25.18 -5.66 -12.22
N VAL A 69 24.10 -4.89 -12.15
CA VAL A 69 23.14 -4.76 -13.25
C VAL A 69 23.66 -3.75 -14.27
N ASP A 70 24.16 -4.25 -15.40
CA ASP A 70 24.67 -3.43 -16.51
C ASP A 70 23.62 -3.26 -17.62
N SER A 71 22.69 -4.20 -17.73
CA SER A 71 21.57 -4.10 -18.68
C SER A 71 20.30 -4.68 -18.10
N LEU A 72 19.19 -4.04 -18.45
CA LEU A 72 17.85 -4.40 -18.03
C LEU A 72 16.92 -4.38 -19.24
N LYS A 73 16.11 -5.43 -19.37
CA LYS A 73 15.04 -5.47 -20.35
C LYS A 73 13.75 -5.95 -19.71
N ILE A 74 12.67 -5.19 -19.87
CA ILE A 74 11.33 -5.69 -19.61
C ILE A 74 10.90 -6.53 -20.82
N MET A 75 10.52 -7.79 -20.57
CA MET A 75 10.02 -8.68 -21.60
C MET A 75 8.63 -8.21 -22.07
N PRO A 76 8.31 -8.29 -23.37
CA PRO A 76 7.03 -7.81 -23.87
C PRO A 76 5.86 -8.51 -23.17
N GLY A 77 4.97 -7.72 -22.59
CA GLY A 77 3.69 -8.15 -22.06
C GLY A 77 2.59 -7.24 -22.59
N ASN A 78 1.43 -7.82 -22.91
CA ASN A 78 0.24 -7.03 -23.21
C ASN A 78 -0.61 -6.96 -21.95
N SER A 79 -0.78 -5.76 -21.42
CA SER A 79 -1.72 -5.50 -20.33
C SER A 79 -2.68 -4.40 -20.73
N PRO A 80 -3.99 -4.56 -20.49
CA PRO A 80 -4.94 -3.47 -20.62
C PRO A 80 -4.82 -2.43 -19.49
N GLY A 81 -4.04 -2.71 -18.44
CA GLY A 81 -3.98 -1.90 -17.23
C GLY A 81 -2.83 -0.91 -17.14
N TYR A 82 -1.82 -1.04 -17.98
CA TYR A 82 -0.65 -0.16 -17.98
C TYR A 82 -0.01 -0.09 -19.36
N THR A 83 0.74 0.98 -19.60
CA THR A 83 1.64 1.09 -20.75
C THR A 83 3.09 1.07 -20.27
N ILE A 84 3.99 0.59 -21.12
CA ILE A 84 5.42 0.63 -20.86
C ILE A 84 6.07 1.39 -22.01
N THR A 85 6.79 2.45 -21.67
CA THR A 85 7.69 3.15 -22.59
C THR A 85 9.12 3.07 -22.07
N LYS A 86 10.08 3.32 -22.94
CA LYS A 86 11.49 3.39 -22.58
C LYS A 86 12.04 4.72 -23.10
N ASP A 87 12.68 5.47 -22.21
CA ASP A 87 13.28 6.76 -22.56
C ASP A 87 14.69 6.59 -23.17
N GLU A 88 15.32 7.71 -23.50
CA GLU A 88 16.67 7.75 -24.10
C GLU A 88 17.79 7.34 -23.11
N ASN A 89 17.51 7.28 -21.81
CA ASN A 89 18.47 6.98 -20.74
C ASN A 89 18.34 5.54 -20.23
N ASP A 90 17.74 4.66 -21.03
CA ASP A 90 17.42 3.28 -20.65
C ASP A 90 16.48 3.13 -19.44
N GLN A 91 15.74 4.18 -19.08
CA GLN A 91 14.71 4.13 -18.05
C GLN A 91 13.40 3.63 -18.67
N TYR A 92 12.84 2.59 -18.05
CA TYR A 92 11.47 2.17 -18.31
C TYR A 92 10.50 3.04 -17.51
N ILE A 93 9.45 3.49 -18.17
CA ILE A 93 8.34 4.25 -17.60
C ILE A 93 7.09 3.41 -17.77
N ILE A 94 6.54 2.97 -16.65
CA ILE A 94 5.31 2.20 -16.55
C ILE A 94 4.22 3.18 -16.11
N THR A 95 3.26 3.44 -16.98
CA THR A 95 2.12 4.32 -16.68
C THR A 95 0.88 3.47 -16.46
N PHE A 96 0.31 3.54 -15.26
CA PHE A 96 -0.93 2.84 -14.94
C PHE A 96 -2.09 3.58 -15.62
N LEU A 97 -2.91 2.84 -16.38
CA LEU A 97 -4.06 3.39 -17.11
C LEU A 97 -5.32 3.46 -16.24
N SER A 98 -5.25 2.84 -15.07
CA SER A 98 -6.37 2.75 -14.18
C SER A 98 -5.90 2.52 -12.76
N ASP A 99 -6.74 3.02 -11.88
CA ASP A 99 -6.72 2.81 -10.47
C ASP A 99 -7.28 1.46 -10.01
N PHE A 100 -7.52 0.49 -10.89
CA PHE A 100 -8.05 -0.82 -10.49
C PHE A 100 -6.98 -1.89 -10.28
N TYR A 101 -5.77 -1.72 -10.79
CA TYR A 101 -4.72 -2.73 -10.69
C TYR A 101 -3.87 -2.48 -9.45
N ASP A 102 -3.98 -3.38 -8.48
CA ASP A 102 -3.18 -3.43 -7.26
C ASP A 102 -1.85 -4.15 -7.50
N GLU A 103 -1.81 -5.25 -8.24
CA GLU A 103 -0.61 -6.04 -8.49
C GLU A 103 -0.30 -6.16 -9.98
N ILE A 104 0.91 -5.75 -10.36
CA ILE A 104 1.41 -5.86 -11.73
C ILE A 104 2.76 -6.56 -11.69
N THR A 105 2.87 -7.68 -12.39
CA THR A 105 4.13 -8.42 -12.48
C THR A 105 4.81 -8.15 -13.81
N LEU A 106 6.07 -7.72 -13.74
CA LEU A 106 6.95 -7.47 -14.87
C LEU A 106 7.97 -8.61 -14.98
N ASP A 107 8.01 -9.26 -16.14
CA ASP A 107 9.07 -10.21 -16.46
C ASP A 107 10.31 -9.45 -16.93
N LEU A 108 11.43 -9.65 -16.26
CA LEU A 108 12.70 -8.95 -16.47
C LEU A 108 13.76 -9.92 -16.99
N LEU A 109 14.57 -9.45 -17.94
CA LEU A 109 15.82 -10.07 -18.34
C LEU A 109 16.98 -9.14 -17.96
N ILE A 110 17.77 -9.59 -16.98
CA ILE A 110 18.91 -8.86 -16.40
C ILE A 110 20.20 -9.41 -17.01
N ASN A 111 21.08 -8.51 -17.45
CA ASN A 111 22.39 -8.86 -18.04
C ASN A 111 22.28 -9.90 -19.18
N GLY A 112 21.17 -9.84 -19.94
CA GLY A 112 20.89 -10.72 -21.07
C GLY A 112 20.68 -12.21 -20.76
N SER A 113 20.67 -12.62 -19.50
CA SER A 113 20.65 -14.05 -19.14
C SER A 113 19.86 -14.40 -17.87
N ALA A 114 19.74 -13.48 -16.91
CA ALA A 114 19.03 -13.74 -15.67
C ALA A 114 17.57 -13.31 -15.79
N GLU A 115 16.65 -14.27 -15.82
CA GLU A 115 15.20 -14.01 -15.79
C GLU A 115 14.73 -13.80 -14.34
N ARG A 116 13.95 -12.76 -14.11
CA ARG A 116 13.41 -12.38 -12.79
C ARG A 116 12.05 -11.75 -12.94
N LYS A 117 11.23 -11.80 -11.89
CA LYS A 117 9.98 -11.05 -11.82
C LYS A 117 10.09 -9.91 -10.82
N LEU A 118 9.61 -8.75 -11.24
CA LEU A 118 9.36 -7.63 -10.35
C LEU A 118 7.85 -7.40 -10.29
N THR A 119 7.26 -7.67 -9.14
CA THR A 119 5.87 -7.33 -8.87
C THR A 119 5.80 -5.94 -8.29
N ILE A 120 5.03 -5.05 -8.90
CA ILE A 120 4.67 -3.76 -8.34
C ILE A 120 3.35 -3.97 -7.63
N HIS A 121 3.32 -3.75 -6.31
CA HIS A 121 2.12 -3.77 -5.51
C HIS A 121 1.75 -2.33 -5.15
N ARG A 122 0.72 -1.79 -5.81
CA ARG A 122 0.12 -0.49 -5.53
C ARG A 122 -0.79 -0.60 -4.31
N VAL A 123 -0.35 -0.06 -3.19
CA VAL A 123 -1.08 -0.11 -1.92
C VAL A 123 -2.07 1.05 -1.86
N GLY A 124 -3.36 0.75 -2.04
CA GLY A 124 -4.46 1.70 -1.82
C GLY A 124 -5.06 1.59 -0.42
N VAL A 125 -5.21 0.36 0.06
CA VAL A 125 -5.61 0.03 1.43
C VAL A 125 -4.55 -0.86 2.04
N HIS A 126 -4.23 -0.65 3.32
CA HIS A 126 -3.35 -1.54 4.08
C HIS A 126 -4.09 -2.05 5.32
N ILE A 127 -4.09 -3.37 5.56
CA ILE A 127 -4.74 -3.95 6.74
C ILE A 127 -3.68 -4.23 7.81
N VAL A 128 -3.88 -3.70 9.01
CA VAL A 128 -2.94 -3.80 10.12
C VAL A 128 -3.62 -4.43 11.35
N GLU A 129 -2.92 -5.38 11.96
CA GLU A 129 -3.29 -5.95 13.26
C GLU A 129 -2.73 -5.09 14.40
N ALA A 130 -3.53 -4.89 15.44
CA ALA A 130 -3.07 -4.27 16.67
C ALA A 130 -3.49 -5.14 17.87
N GLU A 131 -2.51 -5.65 18.59
CA GLU A 131 -2.72 -6.45 19.79
C GLU A 131 -2.09 -5.78 21.01
N LYS A 132 -2.79 -5.87 22.14
CA LYS A 132 -2.33 -5.36 23.41
C LYS A 132 -1.07 -6.10 23.86
N GLY A 133 0.00 -5.35 24.11
CA GLY A 133 1.21 -5.89 24.72
C GLY A 133 1.03 -6.27 26.19
N PRO A 134 1.90 -7.14 26.74
CA PRO A 134 1.80 -7.58 28.13
C PRO A 134 1.96 -6.44 29.15
N ASP A 135 2.76 -5.42 28.80
CA ASP A 135 3.18 -4.37 29.72
C ASP A 135 2.55 -2.99 29.43
N SER A 136 1.66 -2.89 28.44
CA SER A 136 1.06 -1.62 28.02
C SER A 136 -0.39 -1.82 27.55
N ASN A 137 -1.28 -0.93 28.00
CA ASN A 137 -2.64 -0.80 27.45
C ASN A 137 -2.68 0.14 26.24
N TYR A 138 -1.54 0.65 25.80
CA TYR A 138 -1.42 1.58 24.69
C TYR A 138 -0.72 0.91 23.51
N GLY A 139 -1.25 1.14 22.32
CA GLY A 139 -0.64 0.79 21.04
C GLY A 139 -0.92 1.88 20.01
N GLN A 140 -0.39 1.72 18.80
CA GLN A 140 -0.63 2.63 17.68
C GLN A 140 -0.82 1.78 16.42
N VAL A 141 -1.71 2.21 15.53
CA VAL A 141 -1.76 1.64 14.19
C VAL A 141 -0.57 2.19 13.40
N GLY A 142 0.40 1.33 13.09
CA GLY A 142 1.60 1.69 12.33
C GLY A 142 1.48 1.21 10.89
N HIS A 143 1.49 2.14 9.94
CA HIS A 143 1.31 1.82 8.52
C HIS A 143 2.65 1.78 7.80
N GLY A 144 3.37 0.67 7.99
CA GLY A 144 4.78 0.55 7.63
C GLY A 144 5.63 1.43 8.53
N THR A 145 5.56 2.75 8.33
CA THR A 145 6.35 3.78 9.03
C THR A 145 5.63 5.13 9.20
N GLN A 146 4.41 5.32 8.68
CA GLN A 146 3.56 6.48 9.00
C GLN A 146 2.75 6.26 10.29
N GLN A 147 2.63 7.32 11.10
CA GLN A 147 1.82 7.31 12.32
C GLN A 147 0.33 7.29 11.96
N GLY A 148 -0.43 6.41 12.62
CA GLY A 148 -1.89 6.34 12.52
C GLY A 148 -2.55 6.50 13.90
N THR A 149 -3.74 5.94 14.03
CA THR A 149 -4.55 5.98 15.26
C THR A 149 -3.81 5.41 16.48
N ASP A 150 -3.79 6.19 17.56
CA ASP A 150 -3.47 5.77 18.91
C ASP A 150 -4.59 4.90 19.48
N ILE A 151 -4.21 3.74 19.99
CA ILE A 151 -5.13 2.75 20.53
C ILE A 151 -4.94 2.71 22.03
N THR A 152 -6.02 2.92 22.76
CA THR A 152 -6.08 2.55 24.18
C THR A 152 -6.94 1.30 24.32
N PHE A 153 -6.30 0.19 24.69
CA PHE A 153 -6.95 -1.09 24.97
C PHE A 153 -7.63 -1.01 26.35
N ASN A 154 -8.86 -0.51 26.36
CA ASN A 154 -9.72 -0.43 27.53
C ASN A 154 -10.75 -1.57 27.48
N GLY A 155 -10.77 -2.42 28.52
CA GLY A 155 -11.74 -3.53 28.63
C GLY A 155 -11.20 -4.88 28.17
N GLU A 156 -12.09 -5.73 27.65
CA GLU A 156 -11.78 -7.12 27.32
C GLU A 156 -11.22 -7.30 25.90
N ASN A 157 -11.34 -6.29 25.03
CA ASN A 157 -10.92 -6.39 23.63
C ASN A 157 -9.45 -6.00 23.45
N ASN A 158 -8.58 -7.01 23.47
CA ASN A 158 -7.13 -6.84 23.34
C ASN A 158 -6.61 -6.96 21.91
N TYR A 159 -7.48 -7.28 20.94
CA TYR A 159 -7.12 -7.39 19.53
C TYR A 159 -8.02 -6.49 18.68
N GLN A 160 -7.43 -5.77 17.74
CA GLN A 160 -8.13 -4.91 16.80
C GLN A 160 -7.54 -5.08 15.40
N LEU A 161 -8.39 -4.94 14.38
CA LEU A 161 -8.00 -4.95 12.97
C LEU A 161 -8.39 -3.63 12.34
N PHE A 162 -7.45 -2.99 11.65
CA PHE A 162 -7.64 -1.70 10.99
C PHE A 162 -7.40 -1.82 9.49
N ALA A 163 -8.11 -1.02 8.70
CA ALA A 163 -7.80 -0.74 7.31
C ALA A 163 -7.41 0.74 7.18
N THR A 164 -6.26 0.96 6.58
CA THR A 164 -5.72 2.28 6.29
C THR A 164 -5.99 2.58 4.85
N TYR A 165 -6.81 3.59 4.58
CA TYR A 165 -6.93 4.12 3.23
C TYR A 165 -5.97 5.29 3.09
N TYR A 166 -5.03 5.16 2.19
CA TYR A 166 -4.18 6.27 1.81
C TYR A 166 -4.88 7.06 0.69
N ILE A 167 -4.91 8.38 0.78
CA ILE A 167 -5.68 9.27 -0.11
C ILE A 167 -4.80 9.70 -1.32
N PRO A 168 -5.23 9.38 -2.56
CA PRO A 168 -4.42 9.62 -3.75
C PRO A 168 -4.32 11.11 -4.08
N ASP A 169 -3.31 11.46 -4.89
CA ASP A 169 -3.14 12.78 -5.51
C ASP A 169 -3.13 13.95 -4.50
N PHE A 170 -2.47 13.75 -3.35
CA PHE A 170 -2.43 14.71 -2.23
C PHE A 170 -3.82 15.14 -1.74
N GLY A 171 -4.83 14.33 -2.03
CA GLY A 171 -6.18 14.55 -1.52
C GLY A 171 -6.20 14.51 0.00
N ASP A 172 -7.21 15.16 0.55
CA ASP A 172 -7.34 15.35 1.98
C ASP A 172 -8.76 15.04 2.47
N THR A 173 -9.53 14.35 1.63
CA THR A 173 -10.91 13.94 1.87
C THR A 173 -10.99 12.42 1.95
N ALA A 174 -11.55 11.90 3.04
CA ALA A 174 -11.81 10.48 3.21
C ALA A 174 -12.79 9.94 2.13
N PRO A 175 -12.68 8.66 1.73
CA PRO A 175 -13.67 8.05 0.84
C PRO A 175 -15.03 7.95 1.55
N TYR A 176 -16.10 7.66 0.79
CA TYR A 176 -17.43 7.45 1.37
C TYR A 176 -17.42 6.37 2.47
N GLY A 177 -16.64 5.31 2.27
CA GLY A 177 -16.46 4.28 3.28
C GLY A 177 -15.77 3.04 2.76
N LEU A 178 -15.85 1.96 3.53
CA LEU A 178 -15.33 0.64 3.20
C LEU A 178 -16.48 -0.37 3.19
N TYR A 179 -16.60 -1.15 2.12
CA TYR A 179 -17.39 -2.39 2.10
C TYR A 179 -16.52 -3.55 2.56
N VAL A 180 -16.85 -4.14 3.70
CA VAL A 180 -16.05 -5.16 4.36
C VAL A 180 -16.80 -6.48 4.36
N THR A 181 -16.11 -7.55 3.95
CA THR A 181 -16.61 -8.93 4.02
C THR A 181 -15.73 -9.72 4.98
N TYR A 182 -16.34 -10.24 6.04
CA TYR A 182 -15.70 -11.11 7.03
C TYR A 182 -16.03 -12.56 6.72
N THR A 183 -15.02 -13.43 6.69
CA THR A 183 -15.18 -14.89 6.66
C THR A 183 -14.80 -15.45 8.02
N TRP A 184 -15.68 -16.26 8.61
CA TRP A 184 -15.52 -16.85 9.93
C TRP A 184 -14.97 -18.27 9.87
N ALA A 185 -14.45 -18.78 10.98
CA ALA A 185 -13.85 -20.11 11.05
C ALA A 185 -14.82 -21.26 10.68
N ASN A 186 -16.13 -21.05 10.84
CA ASN A 186 -17.17 -22.00 10.42
C ASN A 186 -17.50 -21.93 8.92
N GLY A 187 -16.79 -21.11 8.14
CA GLY A 187 -17.02 -20.88 6.71
C GLY A 187 -18.13 -19.89 6.37
N THR A 188 -18.84 -19.34 7.37
CA THR A 188 -19.88 -18.32 7.11
C THR A 188 -19.27 -16.97 6.79
N THR A 189 -20.01 -16.14 6.05
CA THR A 189 -19.60 -14.79 5.69
C THR A 189 -20.61 -13.75 6.19
N THR A 190 -20.12 -12.61 6.66
CA THR A 190 -20.93 -11.44 7.02
C THR A 190 -20.35 -10.19 6.39
N THR A 191 -21.18 -9.20 6.06
CA THR A 191 -20.75 -7.97 5.41
C THR A 191 -21.16 -6.73 6.20
N GLN A 192 -20.39 -5.65 6.04
CA GLN A 192 -20.64 -4.36 6.69
C GLN A 192 -20.14 -3.21 5.80
N ILE A 193 -20.82 -2.06 5.86
CA ILE A 193 -20.28 -0.79 5.35
C ILE A 193 -19.81 0.04 6.54
N ILE A 194 -18.57 0.54 6.48
CA ILE A 194 -17.97 1.41 7.49
C ILE A 194 -17.71 2.77 6.82
N THR A 195 -18.51 3.79 7.14
CA THR A 195 -18.42 5.11 6.48
C THR A 195 -17.52 6.09 7.22
N GLU A 196 -17.33 5.90 8.52
CA GLU A 196 -16.59 6.86 9.35
C GLU A 196 -15.19 6.33 9.66
N PRO A 197 -14.12 7.06 9.31
CA PRO A 197 -12.79 6.79 9.82
C PRO A 197 -12.72 7.08 11.33
N VAL A 198 -11.67 6.58 11.97
CA VAL A 198 -11.40 6.85 13.39
C VAL A 198 -10.95 8.30 13.55
N LYS A 199 -11.71 9.06 14.35
CA LYS A 199 -11.49 10.50 14.58
C LYS A 199 -10.73 10.80 15.87
N ASP A 200 -10.48 9.80 16.70
CA ASP A 200 -9.78 9.97 17.97
C ASP A 200 -8.41 9.29 17.90
N GLY A 201 -7.40 9.89 18.55
CA GLY A 201 -6.12 9.23 18.79
C GLY A 201 -5.01 9.62 17.84
N ASN A 202 -4.64 10.89 17.77
CA ASN A 202 -3.30 11.26 17.31
C ASN A 202 -2.83 12.50 18.10
N ILE A 203 -1.56 12.50 18.50
CA ILE A 203 -0.92 13.60 19.22
C ILE A 203 -0.78 14.87 18.37
N ASN A 204 -0.84 14.75 17.03
CA ASN A 204 -0.58 15.82 16.06
C ASN A 204 -1.84 16.44 15.44
N THR A 205 -3.05 16.01 15.85
CA THR A 205 -4.29 16.46 15.20
C THR A 205 -4.91 17.66 15.90
N GLY A 206 -5.14 18.73 15.14
CA GLY A 206 -5.86 19.93 15.56
C GLY A 206 -7.39 19.78 15.53
N GLN A 207 -8.11 20.87 15.84
CA GLN A 207 -9.58 20.90 15.97
C GLN A 207 -10.37 20.58 14.68
N ASP A 208 -9.71 20.61 13.52
CA ASP A 208 -10.29 20.36 12.19
C ASP A 208 -10.09 18.90 11.72
N PHE A 209 -9.70 17.99 12.62
CA PHE A 209 -9.47 16.58 12.29
C PHE A 209 -10.79 15.82 12.07
N ASP A 210 -11.00 15.38 10.83
CA ASP A 210 -12.16 14.60 10.37
C ASP A 210 -11.87 13.09 10.28
N GLY A 211 -10.72 12.65 10.80
CA GLY A 211 -10.21 11.29 10.66
C GLY A 211 -9.14 11.13 9.56
N VAL A 212 -8.75 12.22 8.89
CA VAL A 212 -7.66 12.25 7.90
C VAL A 212 -6.35 12.68 8.55
N PHE A 213 -5.38 11.77 8.64
CA PHE A 213 -4.01 12.03 9.06
C PHE A 213 -3.23 12.75 7.96
N ARG A 214 -2.65 13.89 8.30
CA ARG A 214 -1.78 14.71 7.44
C ARG A 214 -0.42 14.85 8.10
N ASP A 215 0.65 14.79 7.32
CA ASP A 215 1.99 15.12 7.80
C ASP A 215 2.26 16.60 7.52
N ASP A 216 1.82 17.47 8.43
CA ASP A 216 1.86 18.93 8.29
C ASP A 216 3.30 19.50 8.18
N GLY A 217 4.32 18.69 8.48
CA GLY A 217 5.73 19.08 8.37
C GLY A 217 6.32 18.92 6.97
N ASN A 218 5.73 18.04 6.13
CA ASN A 218 6.25 17.69 4.82
C ASN A 218 5.13 17.67 3.76
N ASN A 219 5.07 18.70 2.91
CA ASN A 219 4.05 18.88 1.86
C ASN A 219 4.00 17.79 0.77
N ASN A 220 4.76 16.69 0.89
CA ASN A 220 4.82 15.62 -0.10
C ASN A 220 4.48 14.23 0.46
N PHE A 221 3.99 14.13 1.70
CA PHE A 221 3.53 12.87 2.28
C PHE A 221 2.05 12.62 1.96
N VAL A 222 1.70 11.35 1.81
CA VAL A 222 0.32 10.92 1.59
C VAL A 222 -0.53 11.13 2.85
N SER A 223 -1.69 11.76 2.68
CA SER A 223 -2.74 11.78 3.70
C SER A 223 -3.40 10.41 3.81
N CYS A 224 -3.81 9.99 5.00
CA CYS A 224 -4.46 8.68 5.17
C CYS A 224 -5.56 8.69 6.22
N CYS A 225 -6.42 7.67 6.21
CA CYS A 225 -7.50 7.49 7.18
C CYS A 225 -7.50 6.06 7.70
N ASP A 226 -7.70 5.89 9.00
CA ASP A 226 -7.83 4.57 9.63
C ASP A 226 -9.28 4.22 9.86
N TYR A 227 -9.67 3.02 9.44
CA TYR A 227 -10.99 2.44 9.68
C TYR A 227 -10.83 1.21 10.57
N ARG A 228 -11.47 1.22 11.74
CA ARG A 228 -11.50 0.03 12.60
C ARG A 228 -12.45 -1.00 11.99
N LEU A 229 -11.90 -2.08 11.44
CA LEU A 229 -12.67 -3.18 10.86
C LEU A 229 -13.26 -4.07 11.94
N TYR A 230 -12.44 -4.43 12.93
CA TYR A 230 -12.84 -5.43 13.92
C TYR A 230 -12.19 -5.19 15.28
N SER A 231 -12.84 -5.67 16.34
CA SER A 231 -12.33 -5.63 17.72
C SER A 231 -12.80 -6.87 18.47
N ALA A 232 -11.86 -7.54 19.15
CA ALA A 232 -12.13 -8.78 19.87
C ALA A 232 -11.17 -9.01 21.04
N PRO A 233 -11.46 -9.99 21.92
CA PRO A 233 -10.60 -10.30 23.05
C PRO A 233 -9.20 -10.80 22.70
N ASN A 234 -9.03 -11.45 21.55
CA ASN A 234 -7.76 -11.97 21.04
C ASN A 234 -7.89 -12.31 19.55
N LYS A 235 -6.76 -12.57 18.88
CA LYS A 235 -6.70 -12.93 17.45
C LYS A 235 -7.57 -14.15 17.08
N ASN A 236 -7.69 -15.14 17.95
CA ASN A 236 -8.48 -16.35 17.67
C ASN A 236 -10.00 -16.09 17.55
N ALA A 237 -10.48 -15.02 18.18
CA ALA A 237 -11.86 -14.57 18.07
C ALA A 237 -12.12 -13.70 16.83
N ALA A 238 -11.08 -13.31 16.08
CA ALA A 238 -11.21 -12.58 14.83
C ALA A 238 -11.73 -13.46 13.68
N PRO A 239 -12.25 -12.87 12.59
CA PRO A 239 -12.48 -13.55 11.32
C PRO A 239 -11.21 -14.29 10.86
N VAL A 240 -11.36 -15.35 10.08
CA VAL A 240 -10.22 -16.04 9.43
C VAL A 240 -9.77 -15.32 8.16
N LYS A 241 -10.64 -14.48 7.59
CA LYS A 241 -10.37 -13.70 6.39
C LYS A 241 -11.20 -12.42 6.38
N VAL A 242 -10.60 -11.32 5.94
CA VAL A 242 -11.28 -10.04 5.76
C VAL A 242 -10.97 -9.51 4.37
N ASN A 243 -12.00 -9.17 3.61
CA ASN A 243 -11.88 -8.52 2.30
C ASN A 243 -12.44 -7.10 2.43
N VAL A 244 -11.70 -6.10 1.97
CA VAL A 244 -12.07 -4.68 2.08
C VAL A 244 -12.09 -4.05 0.70
N ILE A 245 -13.21 -3.47 0.30
CA ILE A 245 -13.34 -2.68 -0.92
C ILE A 245 -13.63 -1.23 -0.53
N VAL A 246 -12.88 -0.29 -1.06
CA VAL A 246 -13.15 1.16 -0.84
C VAL A 246 -14.43 1.54 -1.57
N LEU A 247 -15.21 2.46 -1.02
CA LEU A 247 -16.38 3.04 -1.65
C LEU A 247 -16.12 4.52 -1.94
N ARG A 248 -16.22 4.93 -3.21
CA ARG A 248 -16.10 6.34 -3.62
C ARG A 248 -17.39 7.13 -3.37
N ASP A 249 -18.52 6.44 -3.40
CA ASP A 249 -19.85 7.01 -3.22
C ASP A 249 -20.76 6.01 -2.51
N ASN A 250 -21.96 6.46 -2.14
CA ASN A 250 -22.96 5.64 -1.49
C ASN A 250 -23.48 4.53 -2.43
N PRO A 251 -23.17 3.24 -2.16
CA PRO A 251 -23.57 2.15 -3.03
C PRO A 251 -25.08 1.86 -2.99
N LEU A 252 -25.83 2.52 -2.10
CA LEU A 252 -27.28 2.40 -1.97
C LEU A 252 -28.06 3.41 -2.83
N ASP A 253 -27.38 4.39 -3.44
CA ASP A 253 -28.02 5.34 -4.33
C ASP A 253 -28.23 4.70 -5.72
N ALA A 254 -29.50 4.49 -6.06
CA ALA A 254 -29.99 3.47 -6.99
C ALA A 254 -29.80 3.74 -8.50
N ASP A 255 -29.08 4.82 -8.86
CA ASP A 255 -29.11 5.35 -10.23
C ASP A 255 -27.79 5.21 -11.03
N THR A 256 -26.75 4.58 -10.47
CA THR A 256 -25.45 4.39 -11.15
C THR A 256 -24.94 2.94 -11.10
N PHE A 257 -24.20 2.57 -12.16
CA PHE A 257 -23.56 1.26 -12.32
C PHE A 257 -22.66 0.95 -11.12
N GLY A 258 -22.82 -0.22 -10.50
CA GLY A 258 -22.14 -0.58 -9.25
C GLY A 258 -20.62 -0.42 -9.24
N GLY A 259 -19.96 -0.50 -10.40
CA GLY A 259 -18.52 -0.25 -10.54
C GLY A 259 -18.07 1.19 -10.28
N VAL A 260 -18.96 2.18 -10.36
CA VAL A 260 -18.68 3.60 -10.06
C VAL A 260 -18.57 3.83 -8.55
N HIS A 261 -19.25 2.99 -7.75
CA HIS A 261 -19.27 3.10 -6.29
C HIS A 261 -18.02 2.53 -5.64
N PHE A 262 -17.28 1.67 -6.32
CA PHE A 262 -16.06 1.06 -5.77
C PHE A 262 -14.84 1.92 -6.09
N GLY A 263 -14.04 2.16 -5.05
CA GLY A 263 -12.78 2.85 -5.12
C GLY A 263 -11.71 2.04 -5.83
N SER A 264 -10.56 2.69 -5.98
CA SER A 264 -9.41 2.21 -6.69
C SER A 264 -8.83 0.93 -6.07
N GLY A 265 -8.85 -0.17 -6.82
CA GLY A 265 -8.15 -1.43 -6.50
C GLY A 265 -9.10 -2.59 -6.26
N SER A 266 -8.72 -3.79 -6.68
CA SER A 266 -9.27 -5.03 -6.12
C SER A 266 -9.25 -4.90 -4.61
N GLY A 267 -10.35 -5.27 -3.96
CA GLY A 267 -10.41 -5.21 -2.51
C GLY A 267 -9.21 -5.93 -1.89
N VAL A 268 -8.62 -5.35 -0.86
CA VAL A 268 -7.49 -5.97 -0.18
C VAL A 268 -7.97 -7.11 0.69
N GLU A 269 -7.20 -8.19 0.70
CA GLU A 269 -7.46 -9.37 1.51
C GLU A 269 -6.45 -9.46 2.65
N TRP A 270 -6.97 -9.69 3.85
CA TRP A 270 -6.20 -10.14 5.00
C TRP A 270 -6.65 -11.56 5.35
N ILE A 271 -5.67 -12.44 5.56
CA ILE A 271 -5.87 -13.81 6.04
C ILE A 271 -5.26 -13.87 7.44
N ARG A 272 -6.00 -14.45 8.37
CA ARG A 272 -5.50 -14.66 9.72
C ARG A 272 -4.43 -15.75 9.69
N ASP A 273 -3.20 -15.40 10.06
CA ASP A 273 -2.17 -16.41 10.30
C ASP A 273 -2.57 -17.35 11.46
N ASP A 274 -2.25 -18.63 11.30
CA ASP A 274 -2.51 -19.71 12.27
C ASP A 274 -1.61 -19.65 13.52
#